data_AF-A0A520TM59-F1
#
_entry.id   AF-A0A520TM59-F1
#
_cell.length_a   1.000
_cell.length_b   1.000
_cell.length_c   1.000
_cell.angle_alpha   90.00
_cell.angle_beta   90.00
_cell.angle_gamma   90.00
#
_symmetry.space_group_name_H-M   'P 1'
#
loop_
_entity.id
_entity.type
_entity.pdbx_description
1 polymer ?
#
loop_
_entity_poly.entity_id
_entity_poly.type
_entity_poly.pdbx_seq_one_letter_code
_entity_poly.pdbx_strand_id
1 'polypeptide(L)'
;MDKAILLLLLMANLINSANLVAKEVRENEIQTNSYMENPDFNYSVKQKIVNLKGDYSFLNNNSQYVVSNVIVSVKDKDSSTFITSLDAKYSKNLNLIEFLNSVSLKTDKNTNSFLINSEFLQYNLSDSTLYTNQKVKTIFNEVLLESDGLKLITDSRGINAVFDKSSVQISNLQSLDKGYADKIILSSDDNILILEGKASFNQEDMIIKSDLIHYDYLEKKIIKSINSQIQNQI
;
A
#
# COMPACT_ATOMS: atom_id res chain seq x y z
N MET A 1 53.71 -12.66 51.88
CA MET A 1 52.65 -11.81 51.31
C MET A 1 51.53 -11.76 52.34
N ASP A 2 51.19 -10.57 52.81
CA ASP A 2 50.27 -10.37 53.93
C ASP A 2 48.85 -10.83 53.55
N LYS A 3 48.17 -11.60 54.42
CA LYS A 3 46.80 -12.09 54.17
C LYS A 3 45.82 -10.93 53.97
N ALA A 4 46.10 -9.77 54.58
CA ALA A 4 45.33 -8.55 54.39
C ALA A 4 45.41 -8.01 52.95
N ILE A 5 46.58 -8.09 52.31
CA ILE A 5 46.80 -7.63 50.93
C ILE A 5 46.06 -8.53 49.94
N LEU A 6 46.06 -9.85 50.17
CA LEU A 6 45.36 -10.80 49.32
C LEU A 6 43.83 -10.59 49.36
N LEU A 7 43.27 -10.29 50.54
CA LEU A 7 41.84 -10.01 50.71
C LEU A 7 41.42 -8.71 50.00
N LEU A 8 42.26 -7.68 50.03
CA LEU A 8 42.01 -6.40 49.36
C LEU A 8 41.96 -6.57 47.83
N LEU A 9 42.90 -7.35 47.27
CA LEU A 9 42.95 -7.69 45.84
C LEU A 9 41.71 -8.50 45.41
N LEU A 10 41.26 -9.43 46.24
CA LEU A 10 40.05 -10.22 45.94
C LEU A 10 38.80 -9.33 45.90
N MET A 11 38.67 -8.42 46.87
CA MET A 11 37.55 -7.47 46.94
C MET A 11 37.55 -6.49 45.75
N ALA A 12 38.73 -5.98 45.36
CA ALA A 12 38.85 -5.10 44.19
C ALA A 12 38.43 -5.80 42.89
N ASN A 13 38.80 -7.08 42.71
CA ASN A 13 38.39 -7.87 41.56
C ASN A 13 36.88 -8.17 41.54
N LEU A 14 36.29 -8.45 42.70
CA LEU A 14 34.83 -8.62 42.84
C LEU A 14 34.07 -7.33 42.49
N ILE A 15 34.52 -6.18 42.99
CA ILE A 15 33.92 -4.87 42.67
C ILE A 15 34.06 -4.56 41.17
N ASN A 16 35.21 -4.84 40.57
CA ASN A 16 35.42 -4.65 39.13
C ASN A 16 34.53 -5.58 38.30
N SER A 17 34.37 -6.86 38.70
CA SER A 17 33.48 -7.79 38.01
C SER A 17 32.00 -7.38 38.14
N ALA A 18 31.58 -6.91 39.31
CA ALA A 18 30.22 -6.41 39.52
C ALA A 18 29.96 -5.12 38.70
N ASN A 19 30.95 -4.24 38.58
CA ASN A 19 30.86 -3.05 37.74
C ASN A 19 30.85 -3.39 36.25
N LEU A 20 31.59 -4.42 35.81
CA LEU A 20 31.56 -4.92 34.42
C LEU A 20 30.20 -5.52 34.09
N VAL A 21 29.65 -6.38 34.95
CA VAL A 21 28.31 -6.96 34.77
C VAL A 21 27.24 -5.87 34.82
N ALA A 22 27.31 -4.92 35.76
CA ALA A 22 26.37 -3.80 35.81
C ALA A 22 26.48 -2.86 34.60
N LYS A 23 27.68 -2.75 34.00
CA LYS A 23 27.90 -2.01 32.77
C LYS A 23 27.36 -2.78 31.55
N GLU A 24 27.53 -4.10 31.46
CA GLU A 24 26.91 -4.93 30.44
C GLU A 24 25.38 -4.96 30.55
N VAL A 25 24.82 -4.99 31.76
CA VAL A 25 23.37 -4.89 31.96
C VAL A 25 22.87 -3.50 31.54
N ARG A 26 23.59 -2.41 31.89
CA ARG A 26 23.24 -1.07 31.40
C ARG A 26 23.43 -0.92 29.90
N GLU A 27 24.46 -1.50 29.29
CA GLU A 27 24.68 -1.46 27.84
C GLU A 27 23.64 -2.31 27.08
N ASN A 28 23.15 -3.40 27.68
CA ASN A 28 22.03 -4.19 27.14
C ASN A 28 20.65 -3.52 27.36
N GLU A 29 20.47 -2.77 28.45
CA GLU A 29 19.28 -1.91 28.66
C GLU A 29 19.33 -0.62 27.82
N ILE A 30 20.52 -0.21 27.35
CA ILE A 30 20.75 0.89 26.39
C ILE A 30 20.88 0.35 24.95
N GLN A 31 20.22 -0.78 24.63
CA GLN A 31 19.58 -0.88 23.31
C GLN A 31 18.34 0.01 23.36
N THR A 32 18.56 1.30 23.18
CA THR A 32 17.49 2.27 22.95
C THR A 32 16.77 1.89 21.65
N ASN A 33 15.75 1.04 21.78
CA ASN A 33 14.61 1.02 20.87
C ASN A 33 14.25 2.49 20.64
N SER A 34 14.58 3.02 19.46
CA SER A 34 14.59 4.45 19.21
C SER A 34 13.15 4.94 19.13
N TYR A 35 12.56 5.19 20.30
CA TYR A 35 11.22 5.70 20.47
C TYR A 35 11.20 7.20 20.13
N MET A 36 10.25 7.61 19.32
CA MET A 36 10.06 9.00 18.89
C MET A 36 8.59 9.35 19.03
N GLU A 37 8.29 10.45 19.72
CA GLU A 37 6.96 11.06 19.72
C GLU A 37 6.86 12.04 18.55
N ASN A 38 5.69 12.08 17.91
CA ASN A 38 5.40 12.91 16.74
C ASN A 38 6.48 12.84 15.65
N PRO A 39 6.88 11.63 15.18
CA PRO A 39 7.89 11.49 14.13
C PRO A 39 7.50 12.26 12.87
N ASP A 40 8.49 12.89 12.22
CA ASP A 40 8.33 13.61 10.95
C ASP A 40 9.48 13.27 10.00
N PHE A 41 9.35 12.15 9.27
CA PHE A 41 10.36 11.74 8.31
C PHE A 41 10.16 12.45 6.99
N ASN A 42 11.12 13.29 6.63
CA ASN A 42 11.17 14.01 5.36
C ASN A 42 12.36 13.52 4.54
N TYR A 43 12.09 12.92 3.39
CA TYR A 43 13.15 12.40 2.53
C TYR A 43 12.74 12.37 1.07
N SER A 44 13.72 12.20 0.20
CA SER A 44 13.51 12.10 -1.24
C SER A 44 13.87 10.71 -1.74
N VAL A 45 13.04 10.17 -2.62
CA VAL A 45 13.29 8.91 -3.34
C VAL A 45 13.14 9.19 -4.83
N LYS A 46 14.26 9.16 -5.58
CA LYS A 46 14.33 9.63 -6.97
C LYS A 46 13.83 11.09 -7.06
N GLN A 47 12.78 11.36 -7.82
CA GLN A 47 12.19 12.69 -8.01
C GLN A 47 11.02 12.96 -7.04
N LYS A 48 10.72 12.03 -6.13
CA LYS A 48 9.59 12.13 -5.20
C LYS A 48 10.03 12.70 -3.87
N ILE A 49 9.20 13.56 -3.30
CA ILE A 49 9.31 14.04 -1.93
C ILE A 49 8.31 13.24 -1.09
N VAL A 50 8.80 12.63 -0.01
CA VAL A 50 8.01 11.81 0.91
C VAL A 50 8.04 12.45 2.28
N ASN A 51 6.85 12.67 2.84
CA ASN A 51 6.65 13.08 4.22
C ASN A 51 5.81 12.01 4.92
N LEU A 52 6.37 11.39 5.97
CA LEU A 52 5.72 10.39 6.81
C LEU A 52 5.66 10.91 8.24
N LYS A 53 4.45 11.08 8.76
CA LYS A 53 4.15 11.50 10.13
C LYS A 53 3.32 10.47 10.88
N GLY A 54 3.34 10.54 12.20
CA GLY A 54 2.47 9.76 13.06
C GLY A 54 2.56 10.24 14.50
N ASP A 55 1.90 9.54 15.43
CA ASP A 55 1.88 9.93 16.84
C ASP A 55 3.12 9.42 17.58
N TYR A 56 3.54 8.19 17.30
CA TYR A 56 4.77 7.63 17.83
C TYR A 56 5.42 6.69 16.82
N SER A 57 6.73 6.49 16.99
CA SER A 57 7.48 5.48 16.25
C SER A 57 8.48 4.78 17.14
N PHE A 58 8.76 3.52 16.82
CA PHE A 58 9.89 2.79 17.37
C PHE A 58 10.63 2.03 16.26
N LEU A 59 11.92 1.80 16.48
CA LEU A 59 12.74 1.00 15.58
C LEU A 59 12.56 -0.48 15.91
N ASN A 60 12.10 -1.25 14.93
CA ASN A 60 12.00 -2.70 14.97
C ASN A 60 13.20 -3.33 14.25
N ASN A 61 13.88 -4.27 14.90
CA ASN A 61 15.01 -5.04 14.36
C ASN A 61 16.12 -4.17 13.70
N ASN A 62 16.36 -2.96 14.21
CA ASN A 62 17.36 -2.00 13.72
C ASN A 62 17.23 -1.55 12.25
N SER A 63 16.15 -1.89 11.55
CA SER A 63 16.03 -1.60 10.10
C SER A 63 14.66 -1.10 9.64
N GLN A 64 13.66 -1.13 10.51
CA GLN A 64 12.29 -0.79 10.16
C GLN A 64 11.68 0.12 11.23
N TYR A 65 11.15 1.27 10.83
CA TYR A 65 10.37 2.12 11.72
C TYR A 65 8.93 1.62 11.72
N VAL A 66 8.39 1.31 12.89
CA VAL A 66 6.95 1.13 13.08
C VAL A 66 6.41 2.48 13.53
N VAL A 67 5.34 2.94 12.90
CA VAL A 67 4.73 4.26 13.14
C VAL A 67 3.23 4.07 13.32
N SER A 68 2.63 4.79 14.27
CA SER A 68 1.19 4.74 14.55
C SER A 68 0.46 6.00 14.06
N ASN A 69 -0.85 5.87 13.82
CA ASN A 69 -1.76 6.92 13.33
C ASN A 69 -1.12 7.70 12.17
N VAL A 70 -0.76 6.94 11.15
CA VAL A 70 0.18 7.37 10.12
C VAL A 70 -0.50 8.25 9.12
N ILE A 71 0.20 9.32 8.73
CA ILE A 71 -0.13 10.17 7.61
C ILE A 71 1.08 10.23 6.70
N VAL A 72 0.91 9.82 5.45
CA VAL A 72 1.93 9.91 4.41
C VAL A 72 1.46 10.81 3.29
N SER A 73 2.33 11.73 2.88
CA SER A 73 2.20 12.42 1.61
C SER A 73 3.40 12.15 0.72
N VAL A 74 3.14 11.83 -0.55
CA VAL A 74 4.14 11.64 -1.58
C VAL A 74 3.82 12.58 -2.74
N LYS A 75 4.76 13.45 -3.06
CA LYS A 75 4.64 14.39 -4.17
C LYS A 75 5.67 14.09 -5.24
N ASP A 76 5.20 13.97 -6.47
CA ASP A 76 6.00 13.92 -7.69
C ASP A 76 5.62 15.14 -8.57
N LYS A 77 6.25 15.30 -9.73
CA LYS A 77 6.01 16.41 -10.67
C LYS A 77 4.53 16.55 -11.02
N ASP A 78 3.88 15.44 -11.38
CA ASP A 78 2.53 15.42 -11.96
C ASP A 78 1.55 14.56 -11.13
N SER A 79 1.91 14.20 -9.89
CA SER A 79 1.04 13.42 -9.01
C SER A 79 1.23 13.73 -7.53
N SER A 80 0.14 13.72 -6.78
CA SER A 80 0.15 13.72 -5.32
C SER A 80 -0.56 12.49 -4.79
N THR A 81 0.02 11.86 -3.78
CA THR A 81 -0.58 10.73 -3.06
C THR A 81 -0.63 11.08 -1.58
N PHE A 82 -1.77 10.81 -0.96
CA PHE A 82 -2.00 10.94 0.47
C PHE A 82 -2.50 9.60 1.01
N ILE A 83 -1.88 9.07 2.06
CA ILE A 83 -2.25 7.80 2.69
C ILE A 83 -2.42 8.01 4.18
N THR A 84 -3.46 7.41 4.76
CA THR A 84 -3.65 7.29 6.20
C THR A 84 -3.83 5.83 6.60
N SER A 85 -3.35 5.45 7.77
CA SER A 85 -3.59 4.13 8.37
C SER A 85 -3.38 4.16 9.89
N LEU A 86 -3.84 3.14 10.60
CA LEU A 86 -3.55 3.05 12.04
C LEU A 86 -2.08 2.72 12.30
N ASP A 87 -1.48 1.90 11.46
CA ASP A 87 -0.06 1.53 11.58
C ASP A 87 0.64 1.60 10.23
N ALA A 88 1.94 1.89 10.24
CA ALA A 88 2.81 1.67 9.10
C ALA A 88 4.18 1.13 9.51
N LYS A 89 4.76 0.33 8.62
CA LYS A 89 6.12 -0.19 8.71
C LYS A 89 6.94 0.40 7.57
N TYR A 90 7.89 1.26 7.92
CA TYR A 90 8.78 1.89 6.95
C TYR A 90 10.16 1.24 6.96
N SER A 91 10.53 0.64 5.82
CA SER A 91 11.82 0.02 5.59
C SER A 91 12.66 0.91 4.67
N LYS A 92 13.51 1.76 5.25
CA LYS A 92 14.33 2.74 4.51
C LYS A 92 15.21 2.10 3.44
N ASN A 93 15.85 0.97 3.75
CA ASN A 93 16.75 0.29 2.81
C ASN A 93 16.03 -0.30 1.60
N LEU A 94 14.73 -0.57 1.72
CA LEU A 94 13.90 -1.15 0.66
C LEU A 94 13.04 -0.08 -0.05
N ASN A 95 13.05 1.16 0.43
CA ASN A 95 12.13 2.22 -0.02
C ASN A 95 10.66 1.74 0.00
N LEU A 96 10.29 0.99 1.03
CA LEU A 96 8.99 0.32 1.15
C LEU A 96 8.28 0.81 2.40
N ILE A 97 7.01 1.17 2.26
CA ILE A 97 6.10 1.42 3.37
C ILE A 97 4.98 0.39 3.30
N GLU A 98 4.74 -0.33 4.39
CA GLU A 98 3.58 -1.22 4.53
C GLU A 98 2.58 -0.52 5.46
N PHE A 99 1.41 -0.18 4.95
CA PHE A 99 0.31 0.39 5.72
C PHE A 99 -0.61 -0.73 6.19
N LEU A 100 -1.01 -0.69 7.45
CA LEU A 100 -1.86 -1.70 8.07
C LEU A 100 -3.04 -1.06 8.79
N ASN A 101 -4.17 -1.76 8.76
CA ASN A 101 -5.42 -1.46 9.43
C ASN A 101 -6.06 -0.13 9.01
N SER A 102 -7.27 -0.19 8.46
CA SER A 102 -8.02 1.00 8.02
C SER A 102 -7.22 1.91 7.07
N VAL A 103 -6.56 1.33 6.08
CA VAL A 103 -5.78 2.09 5.10
C VAL A 103 -6.72 2.83 4.17
N SER A 104 -6.54 4.15 4.05
CA SER A 104 -7.19 4.98 3.05
C SER A 104 -6.13 5.72 2.25
N LEU A 105 -6.19 5.59 0.93
CA LEU A 105 -5.29 6.27 0.01
C LEU A 105 -6.09 7.10 -0.97
N LYS A 106 -5.65 8.33 -1.19
CA LYS A 106 -6.06 9.19 -2.30
C LYS A 106 -4.85 9.52 -3.16
N THR A 107 -4.93 9.30 -4.47
CA THR A 107 -3.95 9.85 -5.41
C THR A 107 -4.64 10.61 -6.53
N ASP A 108 -4.07 11.77 -6.84
CA ASP A 108 -4.47 12.59 -7.98
C ASP A 108 -3.28 12.64 -8.94
N LYS A 109 -3.52 12.31 -10.22
CA LYS A 109 -2.54 12.34 -11.30
C LYS A 109 -3.18 12.91 -12.54
N ASN A 110 -2.71 14.06 -13.00
CA ASN A 110 -3.36 14.83 -14.07
C ASN A 110 -4.86 15.04 -13.74
N THR A 111 -5.76 14.56 -14.60
CA THR A 111 -7.22 14.64 -14.41
C THR A 111 -7.82 13.42 -13.72
N ASN A 112 -7.02 12.41 -13.40
CA ASN A 112 -7.48 11.16 -12.83
C ASN A 112 -7.33 11.16 -11.30
N SER A 113 -8.36 10.69 -10.61
CA SER A 113 -8.33 10.50 -9.16
C SER A 113 -8.59 9.03 -8.81
N PHE A 114 -7.85 8.54 -7.82
CA PHE A 114 -7.92 7.18 -7.33
C PHE A 114 -8.11 7.19 -5.82
N LEU A 115 -9.13 6.51 -5.34
CA LEU A 115 -9.38 6.28 -3.92
C LEU A 115 -9.31 4.78 -3.64
N ILE A 116 -8.49 4.39 -2.67
CA ILE A 116 -8.31 2.99 -2.26
C ILE A 116 -8.62 2.89 -0.76
N ASN A 117 -9.44 1.91 -0.39
CA ASN A 117 -9.62 1.50 0.98
C ASN A 117 -9.32 0.00 1.14
N SER A 118 -8.47 -0.36 2.10
CA SER A 118 -8.08 -1.75 2.39
C SER A 118 -7.58 -1.88 3.84
N GLU A 119 -7.42 -3.09 4.32
CA GLU A 119 -6.76 -3.36 5.61
C GLU A 119 -5.24 -3.44 5.49
N PHE A 120 -4.71 -3.57 4.27
CA PHE A 120 -3.28 -3.65 4.02
C PHE A 120 -2.93 -3.07 2.66
N LEU A 121 -1.84 -2.30 2.60
CA LEU A 121 -1.30 -1.78 1.36
C LEU A 121 0.22 -1.62 1.46
N GLN A 122 0.95 -2.17 0.50
CA GLN A 122 2.38 -1.93 0.34
C GLN A 122 2.61 -0.84 -0.70
N TYR A 123 3.51 0.08 -0.41
CA TYR A 123 3.94 1.12 -1.34
C TYR A 123 5.46 1.09 -1.55
N ASN A 124 5.87 0.68 -2.75
CA ASN A 124 7.25 0.78 -3.19
C ASN A 124 7.52 2.16 -3.78
N LEU A 125 8.25 2.99 -3.03
CA LEU A 125 8.55 4.36 -3.41
C LEU A 125 9.51 4.44 -4.60
N SER A 126 10.27 3.37 -4.88
CA SER A 126 11.23 3.36 -5.99
C SER A 126 10.55 3.36 -7.34
N ASP A 127 9.46 2.60 -7.51
CA ASP A 127 8.77 2.44 -8.80
C ASP A 127 7.29 2.87 -8.75
N SER A 128 6.84 3.45 -7.63
CA SER A 128 5.44 3.83 -7.40
C SER A 128 4.45 2.66 -7.40
N THR A 129 4.90 1.42 -7.19
CA THR A 129 3.99 0.28 -7.14
C THR A 129 3.24 0.26 -5.81
N LEU A 130 1.92 0.28 -5.89
CA LEU A 130 1.01 -0.05 -4.80
C LEU A 130 0.54 -1.49 -4.96
N TYR A 131 0.53 -2.25 -3.87
CA TYR A 131 0.16 -3.65 -3.90
C TYR A 131 -0.61 -4.07 -2.65
N THR A 132 -1.63 -4.90 -2.84
CA THR A 132 -2.28 -5.65 -1.77
C THR A 132 -2.78 -6.98 -2.31
N ASN A 133 -2.72 -8.01 -1.46
CA ASN A 133 -3.32 -9.32 -1.68
C ASN A 133 -4.55 -9.53 -0.79
N GLN A 134 -5.10 -8.43 -0.27
CA GLN A 134 -6.31 -8.43 0.55
C GLN A 134 -7.44 -7.74 -0.22
N LYS A 135 -8.63 -7.88 0.36
CA LYS A 135 -9.81 -7.17 -0.14
C LYS A 135 -9.55 -5.68 -0.20
N VAL A 136 -9.93 -5.10 -1.32
CA VAL A 136 -9.73 -3.68 -1.59
C VAL A 136 -10.90 -3.13 -2.37
N LYS A 137 -11.37 -1.98 -1.90
CA LYS A 137 -12.36 -1.15 -2.58
C LYS A 137 -11.64 0.01 -3.23
N THR A 138 -11.85 0.16 -4.52
CA THR A 138 -11.20 1.16 -5.35
C THR A 138 -12.25 2.00 -6.07
N ILE A 139 -12.09 3.31 -6.05
CA ILE A 139 -12.86 4.22 -6.91
C ILE A 139 -11.87 4.93 -7.82
N PHE A 140 -12.05 4.75 -9.12
CA PHE A 140 -11.33 5.47 -10.16
C PHE A 140 -12.31 6.26 -11.00
N ASN A 141 -12.31 7.59 -10.86
CA ASN A 141 -13.32 8.45 -11.49
C ASN A 141 -14.75 7.94 -11.21
N GLU A 142 -15.50 7.50 -12.23
CA GLU A 142 -16.87 6.93 -12.11
C GLU A 142 -16.91 5.39 -12.00
N VAL A 143 -15.75 4.73 -11.93
CA VAL A 143 -15.61 3.27 -11.89
C VAL A 143 -15.35 2.82 -10.45
N LEU A 144 -16.27 2.05 -9.90
CA LEU A 144 -16.12 1.38 -8.61
C LEU A 144 -15.67 -0.07 -8.81
N LEU A 145 -14.58 -0.47 -8.15
CA LEU A 145 -14.04 -1.83 -8.18
C LEU A 145 -13.92 -2.39 -6.77
N GLU A 146 -14.32 -3.65 -6.61
CA GLU A 146 -14.11 -4.44 -5.39
C GLU A 146 -13.42 -5.74 -5.77
N SER A 147 -12.28 -6.04 -5.15
CA SER A 147 -11.38 -7.13 -5.56
C SER A 147 -10.68 -7.76 -4.35
N ASP A 148 -10.16 -8.98 -4.52
CA ASP A 148 -9.38 -9.71 -3.51
C ASP A 148 -7.86 -9.40 -3.58
N GLY A 149 -7.45 -8.52 -4.50
CA GLY A 149 -6.07 -8.10 -4.66
C GLY A 149 -5.96 -6.97 -5.68
N LEU A 150 -4.92 -6.16 -5.54
CA LEU A 150 -4.63 -5.03 -6.40
C LEU A 150 -3.12 -4.89 -6.59
N LYS A 151 -2.70 -4.67 -7.83
CA LYS A 151 -1.41 -4.09 -8.18
C LYS A 151 -1.62 -2.86 -9.02
N LEU A 152 -1.15 -1.70 -8.55
CA LEU A 152 -1.29 -0.42 -9.22
C LEU A 152 0.09 0.21 -9.43
N ILE A 153 0.33 0.69 -10.64
CA ILE A 153 1.56 1.39 -11.03
C ILE A 153 1.17 2.76 -11.60
N THR A 154 1.81 3.81 -11.10
CA THR A 154 1.72 5.16 -11.66
C THR A 154 3.03 5.53 -12.35
N ASP A 155 2.98 5.83 -13.65
CA ASP A 155 4.14 6.19 -14.47
C ASP A 155 3.86 7.46 -15.31
N SER A 156 4.69 7.80 -16.29
CA SER A 156 4.45 8.99 -17.14
C SER A 156 3.23 8.87 -18.06
N ARG A 157 2.75 7.66 -18.35
CA ARG A 157 1.60 7.40 -19.23
C ARG A 157 0.28 7.49 -18.49
N GLY A 158 0.28 7.20 -17.18
CA GLY A 158 -0.92 7.33 -16.37
C GLY A 158 -0.96 6.38 -15.20
N ILE A 159 -2.13 5.80 -14.98
CA ILE A 159 -2.43 4.81 -13.95
C ILE A 159 -2.76 3.50 -14.64
N ASN A 160 -2.03 2.45 -14.27
CA ASN A 160 -2.33 1.08 -14.68
C ASN A 160 -2.60 0.25 -13.43
N ALA A 161 -3.75 -0.41 -13.38
CA ALA A 161 -4.12 -1.25 -12.24
C ALA A 161 -4.59 -2.62 -12.71
N VAL A 162 -4.22 -3.65 -11.94
CA VAL A 162 -4.68 -5.03 -12.10
C VAL A 162 -5.36 -5.43 -10.81
N PHE A 163 -6.58 -5.95 -10.94
CA PHE A 163 -7.44 -6.37 -9.83
C PHE A 163 -7.72 -7.86 -9.96
N ASP A 164 -7.53 -8.61 -8.87
CA ASP A 164 -7.77 -10.05 -8.84
C ASP A 164 -9.18 -10.36 -8.31
N LYS A 165 -9.90 -11.26 -8.97
CA LYS A 165 -11.28 -11.68 -8.65
C LYS A 165 -12.19 -10.49 -8.38
N SER A 166 -12.30 -9.63 -9.37
CA SER A 166 -12.87 -8.31 -9.20
C SER A 166 -14.29 -8.24 -9.73
N SER A 167 -15.11 -7.47 -9.02
CA SER A 167 -16.33 -6.89 -9.57
C SER A 167 -16.10 -5.43 -9.94
N VAL A 168 -16.89 -4.93 -10.88
CA VAL A 168 -16.86 -3.53 -11.32
C VAL A 168 -18.28 -2.99 -11.45
N GLN A 169 -18.46 -1.72 -11.10
CA GLN A 169 -19.71 -0.97 -11.28
C GLN A 169 -19.40 0.37 -11.94
N ILE A 170 -20.17 0.73 -12.97
CA ILE A 170 -19.94 1.93 -13.78
C ILE A 170 -21.27 2.63 -13.98
N SER A 171 -21.36 3.89 -13.54
CA SER A 171 -22.56 4.70 -13.72
C SER A 171 -22.74 5.07 -15.19
N ASN A 172 -23.88 4.74 -15.80
CA ASN A 172 -24.17 5.03 -17.20
C ASN A 172 -25.52 5.73 -17.36
N LEU A 173 -25.54 7.07 -17.34
CA LEU A 173 -26.72 7.95 -17.46
C LEU A 173 -27.92 7.56 -16.57
N GLN A 174 -28.68 6.52 -16.94
CA GLN A 174 -29.86 6.01 -16.25
C GLN A 174 -29.74 4.54 -15.81
N SER A 175 -28.61 3.88 -16.09
CA SER A 175 -28.32 2.50 -15.74
C SER A 175 -27.01 2.38 -14.94
N LEU A 176 -26.80 1.20 -14.38
CA LEU A 176 -25.59 0.84 -13.67
C LEU A 176 -25.03 -0.42 -14.33
N ASP A 177 -23.97 -0.24 -15.12
CA ASP A 177 -23.28 -1.36 -15.75
C ASP A 177 -22.50 -2.12 -14.68
N LYS A 178 -22.58 -3.45 -14.67
CA LYS A 178 -21.96 -4.30 -13.65
C LYS A 178 -21.17 -5.43 -14.28
N GLY A 179 -19.95 -5.62 -13.82
CA GLY A 179 -19.06 -6.67 -14.30
C GLY A 179 -18.46 -7.51 -13.20
N TYR A 180 -18.02 -8.71 -13.58
CA TYR A 180 -17.17 -9.59 -12.78
C TYR A 180 -16.17 -10.31 -13.69
N ALA A 181 -14.96 -10.53 -13.21
CA ALA A 181 -13.96 -11.37 -13.85
C ALA A 181 -12.93 -11.91 -12.85
N ASP A 182 -12.22 -12.98 -13.23
CA ASP A 182 -11.08 -13.49 -12.48
C ASP A 182 -9.95 -12.45 -12.42
N LYS A 183 -9.83 -11.58 -13.42
CA LYS A 183 -8.93 -10.42 -13.43
C LYS A 183 -9.58 -9.22 -14.14
N ILE A 184 -9.44 -8.04 -13.58
CA ILE A 184 -9.78 -6.78 -14.26
C ILE A 184 -8.52 -5.94 -14.42
N ILE A 185 -8.29 -5.41 -15.62
CA ILE A 185 -7.17 -4.51 -15.93
C ILE A 185 -7.74 -3.14 -16.29
N LEU A 186 -7.23 -2.09 -15.66
CA LEU A 186 -7.59 -0.70 -15.91
C LEU A 186 -6.37 0.04 -16.46
N SER A 187 -6.53 0.63 -17.64
CA SER A 187 -5.56 1.55 -18.26
C SER A 187 -6.18 2.94 -18.37
N SER A 188 -5.62 3.92 -17.67
CA SER A 188 -6.12 5.30 -17.76
C SER A 188 -5.75 6.01 -19.07
N ASP A 189 -4.70 5.53 -19.75
CA ASP A 189 -4.20 6.12 -20.99
C ASP A 189 -5.14 5.78 -22.17
N ASP A 190 -5.62 4.53 -22.19
CA ASP A 190 -6.47 4.03 -23.27
C ASP A 190 -7.98 4.17 -22.97
N ASN A 191 -8.35 4.54 -21.75
CA ASN A 191 -9.72 4.51 -21.24
C ASN A 191 -10.38 3.11 -21.26
N ILE A 192 -9.57 2.07 -21.07
CA ILE A 192 -10.01 0.68 -21.19
C ILE A 192 -10.08 0.00 -19.83
N LEU A 193 -11.18 -0.72 -19.61
CA LEU A 193 -11.30 -1.83 -18.69
C LEU A 193 -11.27 -3.15 -19.48
N ILE A 194 -10.38 -4.06 -19.10
CA ILE A 194 -10.32 -5.41 -19.64
C ILE A 194 -10.77 -6.38 -18.55
N LEU A 195 -11.86 -7.10 -18.78
CA LEU A 195 -12.34 -8.18 -17.93
C LEU A 195 -11.84 -9.50 -18.53
N GLU A 196 -10.98 -10.22 -17.81
CA GLU A 196 -10.32 -11.46 -18.26
C GLU A 196 -10.65 -12.63 -17.33
N GLY A 197 -11.05 -13.76 -17.93
CA GLY A 197 -11.34 -15.00 -17.21
C GLY A 197 -12.74 -15.00 -16.58
N LYS A 198 -13.60 -15.91 -17.07
CA LYS A 198 -15.01 -16.02 -16.65
C LYS A 198 -15.72 -14.66 -16.60
N ALA A 199 -15.42 -13.80 -17.58
CA ALA A 199 -15.93 -12.44 -17.58
C ALA A 199 -17.45 -12.45 -17.80
N SER A 200 -18.15 -11.69 -16.97
CA SER A 200 -19.58 -11.42 -17.10
C SER A 200 -19.79 -9.92 -17.00
N PHE A 201 -20.52 -9.33 -17.93
CA PHE A 201 -20.82 -7.90 -17.93
C PHE A 201 -22.30 -7.69 -18.25
N ASN A 202 -22.99 -6.92 -17.43
CA ASN A 202 -24.36 -6.53 -17.61
C ASN A 202 -24.41 -5.07 -18.04
N GLN A 203 -24.96 -4.82 -19.23
CA GLN A 203 -25.20 -3.50 -19.79
C GLN A 203 -26.61 -3.47 -20.39
N GLU A 204 -27.44 -2.52 -19.94
CA GLU A 204 -28.79 -2.31 -20.49
C GLU A 204 -29.64 -3.60 -20.56
N ASP A 205 -29.68 -4.36 -19.46
CA ASP A 205 -30.40 -5.64 -19.33
C ASP A 205 -29.86 -6.78 -20.22
N MET A 206 -28.71 -6.58 -20.87
CA MET A 206 -27.99 -7.62 -21.60
C MET A 206 -26.79 -8.12 -20.79
N ILE A 207 -26.78 -9.42 -20.52
CA ILE A 207 -25.65 -10.10 -19.89
C ILE A 207 -24.76 -10.71 -20.98
N ILE A 208 -23.52 -10.27 -21.00
CA ILE A 208 -22.47 -10.78 -21.88
C ILE A 208 -21.50 -11.61 -21.04
N LYS A 209 -21.39 -12.90 -21.37
CA LYS A 209 -20.41 -13.83 -20.77
C LYS A 209 -19.34 -14.14 -21.81
N SER A 210 -18.08 -14.07 -21.43
CA SER A 210 -16.96 -14.15 -22.38
C SER A 210 -15.67 -14.53 -21.66
N ASP A 211 -14.68 -15.01 -22.41
CA ASP A 211 -13.32 -15.19 -21.87
C ASP A 211 -12.62 -13.84 -21.65
N LEU A 212 -12.97 -12.83 -22.45
CA LEU A 212 -12.34 -11.52 -22.47
C LEU A 212 -13.31 -10.44 -22.97
N ILE A 213 -13.51 -9.38 -22.20
CA ILE A 213 -14.31 -8.20 -22.59
C ILE A 213 -13.44 -6.95 -22.48
N HIS A 214 -13.37 -6.18 -23.57
CA HIS A 214 -12.79 -4.84 -23.60
C HIS A 214 -13.92 -3.82 -23.55
N TYR A 215 -13.92 -2.99 -22.52
CA TYR A 215 -14.91 -1.95 -22.30
C TYR A 215 -14.24 -0.59 -22.26
N ASP A 216 -14.75 0.35 -23.05
CA ASP A 216 -14.38 1.76 -22.96
C ASP A 216 -15.22 2.41 -21.86
N TYR A 217 -14.59 2.82 -20.77
CA TYR A 217 -15.32 3.36 -19.62
C TYR A 217 -15.69 4.84 -19.75
N LEU A 218 -15.11 5.57 -20.70
CA LEU A 218 -15.54 6.94 -21.01
C LEU A 218 -16.71 6.92 -21.98
N GLU A 219 -16.60 6.13 -23.04
CA GLU A 219 -17.62 6.00 -24.07
C GLU A 219 -18.77 5.07 -23.67
N LYS A 220 -18.62 4.38 -22.54
CA LYS A 220 -19.60 3.46 -21.93
C LYS A 220 -20.05 2.35 -22.88
N LYS A 221 -19.09 1.77 -23.61
CA LYS A 221 -19.37 0.77 -24.66
C LYS A 221 -18.39 -0.39 -24.66
N ILE A 222 -18.88 -1.57 -25.01
CA ILE A 222 -18.03 -2.74 -25.26
C ILE A 222 -17.38 -2.58 -26.64
N ILE A 223 -16.06 -2.56 -26.68
CA ILE A 223 -15.27 -2.44 -27.91
C ILE A 223 -15.11 -3.82 -28.55
N LYS A 224 -14.87 -4.85 -27.73
CA LYS A 224 -14.53 -6.20 -28.19
C LYS A 224 -14.90 -7.22 -27.12
N SER A 225 -15.38 -8.38 -27.56
CA SER A 225 -15.53 -9.55 -26.70
C SER A 225 -15.13 -10.83 -27.43
N ILE A 226 -14.62 -11.84 -26.72
CA ILE A 226 -14.07 -13.08 -27.30
C ILE A 226 -14.81 -14.30 -26.76
N ASN A 227 -15.21 -15.24 -27.64
CA ASN A 227 -15.95 -16.45 -27.27
C ASN A 227 -17.24 -16.15 -26.50
N SER A 228 -17.96 -15.12 -26.92
CA SER A 228 -19.04 -14.52 -26.15
C SER A 228 -20.39 -15.23 -26.31
N GLN A 229 -21.15 -15.25 -25.23
CA GLN A 229 -22.56 -15.60 -25.19
C GLN A 229 -23.36 -14.40 -24.65
N ILE A 230 -24.45 -14.04 -25.32
CA ILE A 230 -25.32 -12.92 -24.94
C ILE A 230 -26.66 -13.47 -24.47
N GLN A 231 -27.14 -12.99 -23.33
CA GLN A 231 -28.40 -13.38 -22.70
C GLN A 231 -29.14 -12.12 -22.28
N ASN A 232 -30.46 -12.05 -22.51
CA ASN A 232 -31.29 -10.99 -21.92
C ASN A 232 -31.57 -11.32 -20.46
N GLN A 233 -31.61 -10.31 -19.59
CA GLN A 233 -32.29 -10.43 -18.31
C GLN A 233 -33.80 -10.58 -18.57
N ILE A 234 -34.34 -11.75 -18.25
CA ILE A 234 -35.78 -12.03 -18.25
C ILE A 234 -36.40 -11.39 -17.01
#